data_AF-A0AA35R548-F1
#
_entry.id   AF-A0AA35R548-F1
#
_cell.length_a   1.000
_cell.length_b   1.000
_cell.length_c   1.000
_cell.angle_alpha   90.00
_cell.angle_beta   90.00
_cell.angle_gamma   90.00
#
_symmetry.space_group_name_H-M   'P 1'
#
loop_
_entity.id
_entity.type
_entity.pdbx_description
1 polymer ?
#
loop_
_entity_poly.entity_id
_entity_poly.type
_entity_poly.pdbx_seq_one_letter_code
_entity_poly.pdbx_strand_id
1 'polypeptide(L)'
;MHVMIVCSVTTLTEKITIYSTLVAILNARQYNFGEELLEVLMEDLRNALALQEMEKARILVRFLADLVNAKVVASSSIMTLFDTFITVTYEPDIPHTRSDWYVYMILSALPWVSSMHAYAIASTVSTVTNAAHCRRANLPLYLAP
;
A
#
# COMPACT_ATOMS: atom_id res chain seq x y z
N MET A 1 5.95 8.95 -20.56
CA MET A 1 6.95 8.06 -19.91
C MET A 1 6.40 7.44 -18.62
N HIS A 2 5.68 8.20 -17.79
CA HIS A 2 5.06 7.72 -16.53
C HIS A 2 4.17 6.48 -16.67
N VAL A 3 3.26 6.47 -17.66
CA VAL A 3 2.34 5.33 -17.91
C VAL A 3 3.08 4.02 -18.20
N MET A 4 4.26 4.06 -18.84
CA MET A 4 5.06 2.84 -19.07
C MET A 4 5.63 2.28 -17.78
N ILE A 5 6.05 3.14 -16.84
CA ILE A 5 6.59 2.69 -15.55
C ILE A 5 5.48 2.06 -14.73
N VAL A 6 4.32 2.72 -14.65
CA VAL A 6 3.18 2.17 -13.88
C VAL A 6 2.69 0.86 -14.49
N CYS A 7 2.52 0.81 -15.81
CA CYS A 7 2.12 -0.41 -16.50
C CYS A 7 3.16 -1.54 -16.33
N SER A 8 4.46 -1.24 -16.37
CA SER A 8 5.53 -2.23 -16.14
C SER A 8 5.54 -2.73 -14.70
N VAL A 9 5.29 -1.86 -13.72
CA VAL A 9 5.19 -2.24 -12.30
C VAL A 9 3.98 -3.14 -12.05
N THR A 10 2.84 -2.85 -12.68
CA THR A 10 1.63 -3.66 -12.55
C THR A 10 1.68 -4.99 -13.30
N THR A 11 2.53 -5.11 -14.34
CA THR A 11 2.68 -6.33 -15.14
C THR A 11 3.86 -7.21 -14.72
N LEU A 12 4.92 -6.64 -14.11
CA LEU A 12 6.10 -7.36 -13.63
C LEU A 12 6.46 -7.00 -12.18
N THR A 13 5.72 -7.62 -11.26
CA THR A 13 5.94 -7.49 -9.80
C THR A 13 7.31 -7.97 -9.33
N GLU A 14 7.95 -8.88 -10.04
CA GLU A 14 9.28 -9.42 -9.67
C GLU A 14 10.40 -8.40 -9.86
N LYS A 15 10.18 -7.36 -10.68
CA LYS A 15 11.20 -6.35 -11.04
C LYS A 15 10.95 -4.98 -10.40
N ILE A 16 10.06 -4.90 -9.41
CA ILE A 16 9.68 -3.68 -8.69
C ILE A 16 10.91 -2.88 -8.22
N THR A 17 11.90 -3.55 -7.65
CA THR A 17 13.13 -2.91 -7.12
C THR A 17 14.03 -2.30 -8.19
N ILE A 18 14.02 -2.86 -9.40
CA ILE A 18 14.79 -2.33 -10.53
C ILE A 18 14.15 -1.00 -10.97
N TYR A 19 12.82 -0.97 -11.05
CA TYR A 19 12.08 0.23 -11.44
C TYR A 19 12.14 1.33 -10.38
N SER A 20 12.06 0.99 -9.08
CA SER A 20 12.17 1.98 -8.00
C SER A 20 13.56 2.64 -7.97
N THR A 21 14.62 1.85 -8.20
CA THR A 21 16.00 2.35 -8.29
C THR A 21 16.17 3.26 -9.50
N LEU A 22 15.61 2.89 -10.67
CA LEU A 22 15.64 3.73 -11.86
C LEU A 22 14.93 5.07 -11.62
N VAL A 23 13.74 5.04 -11.00
CA VAL A 23 12.99 6.23 -10.62
C VAL A 23 13.80 7.10 -9.66
N ALA A 24 14.50 6.52 -8.69
CA ALA A 24 15.36 7.28 -7.78
C ALA A 24 16.53 7.98 -8.48
N ILE A 25 17.19 7.30 -9.43
CA ILE A 25 18.26 7.90 -10.25
C ILE A 25 17.70 9.04 -11.11
N LEU A 26 16.52 8.87 -11.70
CA LEU A 26 15.85 9.92 -12.48
C LEU A 26 15.46 11.11 -11.60
N ASN A 27 14.89 10.85 -10.43
CA ASN A 27 14.49 11.87 -9.46
C ASN A 27 15.71 12.67 -8.93
N ALA A 28 16.85 12.01 -8.75
CA ALA A 28 18.10 12.68 -8.37
C ALA A 28 18.62 13.64 -9.45
N ARG A 29 18.18 13.48 -10.71
CA ARG A 29 18.52 14.39 -11.82
C ARG A 29 17.44 15.45 -12.07
N GLN A 30 16.17 15.10 -11.87
CA GLN A 30 15.02 15.96 -12.07
C GLN A 30 13.97 15.70 -10.99
N TYR A 31 13.89 16.57 -9.99
CA TYR A 31 12.96 16.40 -8.86
C TYR A 31 11.49 16.42 -9.27
N ASN A 32 11.13 17.19 -10.29
CA ASN A 32 9.74 17.26 -10.78
C ASN A 32 9.24 15.91 -11.33
N PHE A 33 10.14 15.04 -11.80
CA PHE A 33 9.77 13.75 -12.36
C PHE A 33 9.21 12.81 -11.29
N GLY A 34 9.78 12.81 -10.09
CA GLY A 34 9.32 11.97 -9.00
C GLY A 34 7.92 12.36 -8.52
N GLU A 35 7.66 13.67 -8.45
CA GLU A 35 6.36 14.21 -8.07
C GLU A 35 5.27 13.87 -9.11
N GLU A 36 5.51 14.16 -10.39
CA GLU A 36 4.57 13.82 -11.48
C GLU A 36 4.29 12.31 -11.54
N LEU A 37 5.31 11.47 -11.30
CA LEU A 37 5.12 10.01 -11.25
C LEU A 37 4.25 9.60 -10.05
N LEU A 38 4.46 10.20 -8.89
CA LEU A 38 3.68 9.90 -7.69
C LEU A 38 2.22 10.30 -7.85
N GLU A 39 1.94 11.43 -8.49
CA GLU A 39 0.57 11.86 -8.80
C GLU A 39 -0.15 10.81 -9.66
N VAL A 40 0.50 10.35 -10.74
CA VAL A 40 -0.05 9.31 -11.63
C VAL A 40 -0.26 7.99 -10.87
N LEU A 41 0.70 7.57 -10.03
CA LEU A 41 0.58 6.35 -9.23
C LEU A 41 -0.58 6.42 -8.23
N MET A 42 -0.78 7.58 -7.60
CA MET A 42 -1.87 7.79 -6.64
C MET A 42 -3.23 7.86 -7.33
N GLU A 43 -3.30 8.44 -8.53
CA GLU A 43 -4.51 8.39 -9.37
C GLU A 43 -4.84 6.95 -9.78
N ASP A 44 -3.85 6.19 -10.26
CA ASP A 44 -4.04 4.78 -10.62
C ASP A 44 -4.42 3.91 -9.42
N LEU A 45 -3.89 4.21 -8.24
CA LEU A 45 -4.28 3.53 -7.00
C LEU A 45 -5.76 3.81 -6.66
N ARG A 46 -6.20 5.07 -6.74
CA ARG A 46 -7.60 5.44 -6.52
C ARG A 46 -8.52 4.75 -7.53
N ASN A 47 -8.12 4.72 -8.80
CA ASN A 47 -8.87 4.05 -9.86
C ASN A 47 -8.95 2.54 -9.63
N ALA A 48 -7.84 1.89 -9.25
CA ALA A 48 -7.80 0.47 -8.93
C ALA A 48 -8.72 0.13 -7.74
N LEU A 49 -8.75 0.98 -6.71
CA LEU A 49 -9.65 0.81 -5.56
C LEU A 49 -11.13 1.01 -5.95
N ALA A 50 -11.43 1.99 -6.82
CA ALA A 50 -12.78 2.23 -7.32
C ALA A 50 -13.31 1.07 -8.18
N LEU A 51 -12.45 0.47 -9.01
CA LEU A 51 -12.75 -0.68 -9.85
C LEU A 51 -12.67 -2.03 -9.12
N GLN A 52 -12.32 -2.02 -7.82
CA GLN A 52 -12.06 -3.21 -7.00
C GLN A 52 -10.96 -4.14 -7.54
N GLU A 53 -9.97 -3.59 -8.27
CA GLU A 53 -8.76 -4.28 -8.70
C GLU A 53 -7.76 -4.42 -7.53
N MET A 54 -8.12 -5.20 -6.51
CA MET A 54 -7.35 -5.33 -5.25
C MET A 54 -5.92 -5.85 -5.46
N GLU A 55 -5.71 -6.71 -6.47
CA GLU A 55 -4.39 -7.20 -6.86
C GLU A 55 -3.49 -6.04 -7.32
N LYS A 56 -4.02 -5.20 -8.22
CA LYS A 56 -3.31 -4.04 -8.77
C LYS A 56 -3.05 -3.00 -7.69
N ALA A 57 -4.06 -2.71 -6.85
CA ALA A 57 -3.91 -1.80 -5.72
C ALA A 57 -2.79 -2.26 -4.77
N ARG A 58 -2.72 -3.57 -4.46
CA ARG A 58 -1.64 -4.14 -3.63
C ARG A 58 -0.26 -3.91 -4.23
N ILE A 59 -0.11 -4.12 -5.54
CA ILE A 59 1.15 -3.93 -6.25
C ILE A 59 1.58 -2.45 -6.22
N LEU A 60 0.64 -1.54 -6.45
CA LEU A 60 0.89 -0.10 -6.39
C LEU A 60 1.33 0.35 -4.99
N VAL A 61 0.66 -0.11 -3.94
CA VAL A 61 1.03 0.19 -2.55
C VAL A 61 2.42 -0.36 -2.22
N ARG A 62 2.75 -1.56 -2.71
CA ARG A 62 4.08 -2.16 -2.55
C ARG A 62 5.17 -1.36 -3.26
N PHE A 63 4.88 -0.83 -4.45
CA PHE A 63 5.80 0.05 -5.17
C PHE A 63 6.00 1.39 -4.45
N LEU A 64 4.93 2.00 -3.94
CA LEU A 64 5.01 3.23 -3.13
C LEU A 64 5.86 3.02 -1.87
N ALA A 65 5.72 1.87 -1.21
CA ALA A 65 6.56 1.49 -0.09
C ALA A 65 8.06 1.38 -0.47
N ASP A 66 8.37 0.81 -1.64
CA ASP A 66 9.76 0.69 -2.10
C ASP A 66 10.37 2.04 -2.52
N LEU A 67 9.55 2.99 -3.00
CA LEU A 67 10.00 4.36 -3.28
C LEU A 67 10.45 5.13 -2.02
N VAL A 68 9.95 4.76 -0.84
CA VAL A 68 10.44 5.30 0.45
C VAL A 68 11.89 4.85 0.68
N ASN A 69 12.20 3.58 0.43
CA ASN A 69 13.58 3.07 0.51
C ASN A 69 14.50 3.76 -0.49
N ALA A 70 13.96 4.06 -1.68
CA ALA A 70 14.68 4.75 -2.74
C ALA A 70 14.85 6.27 -2.49
N LYS A 71 14.36 6.79 -1.35
CA LYS A 71 14.37 8.20 -0.94
C LYS A 71 13.67 9.16 -1.91
N VAL A 72 12.72 8.65 -2.69
CA VAL A 72 11.88 9.45 -3.58
C VAL A 72 10.66 9.97 -2.83
N VAL A 73 10.13 9.16 -1.91
CA VAL A 73 8.94 9.47 -1.11
C VAL A 73 9.31 9.63 0.36
N ALA A 74 8.71 10.61 1.03
CA ALA A 74 8.83 10.75 2.47
C ALA A 74 8.11 9.61 3.21
N SER A 75 8.75 9.06 4.24
CA SER A 75 8.16 7.97 5.03
C SER A 75 6.88 8.35 5.76
N SER A 76 6.71 9.63 6.13
CA SER A 76 5.46 10.13 6.69
C SER A 76 4.28 9.90 5.75
N SER A 77 4.47 10.11 4.44
CA SER A 77 3.40 9.96 3.44
C SER A 77 2.86 8.53 3.35
N ILE A 78 3.73 7.52 3.43
CA ILE A 78 3.28 6.11 3.40
C ILE A 78 2.57 5.72 4.70
N MET A 79 2.98 6.27 5.85
CA MET A 79 2.29 6.05 7.13
C MET A 79 0.88 6.65 7.09
N THR A 80 0.74 7.88 6.59
CA THR A 80 -0.59 8.51 6.40
C THR A 80 -1.48 7.69 5.47
N LEU A 81 -0.91 7.09 4.42
CA LEU A 81 -1.67 6.19 3.54
C LEU A 81 -2.16 4.94 4.28
N PHE A 82 -1.32 4.30 5.10
CA PHE A 82 -1.71 3.15 5.90
C PHE A 82 -2.76 3.49 6.95
N ASP A 83 -2.65 4.63 7.63
CA ASP A 83 -3.66 5.10 8.58
C ASP A 83 -5.01 5.32 7.88
N THR A 84 -4.99 5.82 6.64
CA THR A 84 -6.20 5.98 5.83
C THR A 84 -6.84 4.61 5.53
N PHE A 85 -6.05 3.61 5.13
CA PHE A 85 -6.56 2.25 4.91
C PHE A 85 -7.09 1.60 6.18
N ILE A 86 -6.44 1.81 7.33
CA ILE A 86 -6.91 1.33 8.62
C ILE A 86 -8.24 2.00 8.99
N THR A 87 -8.39 3.30 8.74
CA THR A 87 -9.64 4.02 9.01
C THR A 87 -10.82 3.40 8.25
N VAL A 88 -10.60 3.00 6.98
CA VAL A 88 -11.62 2.29 6.18
C VAL A 88 -12.02 0.94 6.81
N THR A 89 -11.15 0.29 7.59
CA THR A 89 -11.50 -0.97 8.28
C THR A 89 -12.40 -0.80 9.50
N TYR A 90 -12.53 0.43 10.02
CA TYR A 90 -13.39 0.77 11.16
C TYR A 90 -14.76 1.32 10.73
N GLU A 91 -15.00 1.52 9.43
CA GLU A 91 -16.29 2.01 8.94
C GLU A 91 -17.40 0.98 9.23
N PRO A 92 -18.58 1.43 9.72
CA PRO A 92 -19.72 0.55 9.91
C PRO A 92 -20.22 0.04 8.55
N ASP A 93 -20.78 -1.18 8.52
CA ASP A 93 -21.40 -1.82 7.35
C ASP A 93 -20.48 -2.14 6.16
N ILE A 94 -19.16 -2.17 6.34
CA ILE A 94 -18.25 -2.67 5.30
C ILE A 94 -18.29 -4.21 5.21
N PRO A 95 -18.28 -4.79 4.00
CA PRO A 95 -18.18 -6.23 3.84
C PRO A 95 -16.81 -6.71 4.35
N HIS A 96 -16.81 -7.79 5.12
CA HIS A 96 -15.60 -8.33 5.78
C HIS A 96 -14.46 -8.59 4.79
N THR A 97 -14.77 -9.13 3.60
CA THR A 97 -13.80 -9.36 2.52
C THR A 97 -13.06 -8.10 2.09
N ARG A 98 -13.76 -6.95 2.03
CA ARG A 98 -13.14 -5.66 1.66
C ARG A 98 -12.18 -5.19 2.74
N SER A 99 -12.57 -5.30 4.01
CA SER A 99 -11.71 -4.93 5.13
C SER A 99 -10.45 -5.80 5.21
N ASP A 100 -10.59 -7.10 4.94
CA ASP A 100 -9.45 -8.04 4.94
C ASP A 100 -8.47 -7.75 3.81
N TRP A 101 -8.97 -7.31 2.66
CA TRP A 101 -8.11 -6.85 1.56
C TRP A 101 -7.25 -5.65 1.96
N TYR A 102 -7.80 -4.65 2.66
CA TYR A 102 -7.00 -3.51 3.13
C TYR A 102 -5.94 -3.93 4.14
N VAL A 103 -6.30 -4.78 5.09
CA VAL A 103 -5.35 -5.36 6.05
C VAL A 103 -4.24 -6.13 5.34
N TYR A 104 -4.60 -6.98 4.38
CA TYR A 104 -3.65 -7.77 3.61
C TYR A 104 -2.71 -6.90 2.77
N MET A 105 -3.23 -5.83 2.15
CA MET A 105 -2.41 -4.87 1.41
C MET A 105 -1.34 -4.23 2.31
N ILE A 106 -1.72 -3.74 3.50
CA ILE A 106 -0.79 -3.17 4.47
C ILE A 106 0.26 -4.21 4.88
N LEU A 107 -0.17 -5.39 5.34
CA LEU A 107 0.73 -6.45 5.81
C LEU A 107 1.71 -6.91 4.73
N SER A 108 1.29 -6.95 3.46
CA SER A 108 2.14 -7.33 2.34
C SER A 108 3.19 -6.28 1.96
N ALA A 109 2.90 -5.00 2.24
CA ALA A 109 3.81 -3.87 1.99
C ALA A 109 4.76 -3.61 3.16
N LEU A 110 4.42 -4.02 4.38
CA LEU A 110 5.24 -3.83 5.58
C LEU A 110 6.69 -4.31 5.46
N PRO A 111 7.00 -5.50 4.88
CA PRO A 111 8.38 -5.94 4.72
C PRO A 111 9.25 -4.93 3.97
N TRP A 112 8.65 -4.17 3.05
CA TRP A 112 9.35 -3.19 2.21
C TRP A 112 9.64 -1.91 2.98
N VAL A 113 8.75 -1.46 3.87
CA VAL A 113 8.98 -0.24 4.69
C VAL A 113 9.83 -0.51 5.95
N SER A 114 10.09 -1.80 6.25
CA SER A 114 10.59 -2.26 7.55
C SER A 114 11.96 -1.75 8.01
N SER A 115 12.87 -1.45 7.08
CA SER A 115 14.23 -1.05 7.43
C SER A 115 14.33 0.36 8.02
N MET A 116 13.35 1.22 7.76
CA MET A 116 13.44 2.65 8.12
C MET A 116 12.53 3.04 9.31
N HIS A 117 11.44 2.29 9.60
CA HIS A 117 10.43 2.67 10.60
C HIS A 117 9.92 1.50 11.47
N ALA A 118 10.83 0.62 11.93
CA ALA A 118 10.48 -0.57 12.72
C ALA A 118 9.51 -0.31 13.91
N TYR A 119 9.60 0.86 14.56
CA TYR A 119 8.75 1.21 15.70
C TYR A 119 7.30 1.56 15.31
N ALA A 120 7.09 2.28 14.20
CA ALA A 120 5.75 2.62 13.72
C ALA A 120 5.00 1.35 13.29
N ILE A 121 5.73 0.42 12.66
CA ILE A 121 5.24 -0.86 12.18
C ILE A 121 4.70 -1.74 13.30
N ALA A 122 5.35 -1.77 14.46
CA ALA A 122 4.86 -2.50 15.62
C ALA A 122 3.47 -2.00 16.04
N SER A 123 3.27 -0.67 16.08
CA SER A 123 1.95 -0.09 16.40
C SER A 123 0.91 -0.39 15.33
N THR A 124 1.25 -0.28 14.05
CA THR A 124 0.34 -0.57 12.93
C THR A 124 -0.07 -2.03 12.92
N VAL A 125 0.86 -2.95 13.17
CA VAL A 125 0.59 -4.39 13.30
C VAL A 125 -0.31 -4.67 14.51
N SER A 126 -0.07 -4.05 15.66
CA SER A 126 -0.95 -4.18 16.82
C SER A 126 -2.37 -3.68 16.54
N THR A 127 -2.51 -2.51 15.90
CA THR A 127 -3.82 -1.96 15.51
C THR A 127 -4.55 -2.85 14.51
N VAL A 128 -3.85 -3.34 13.49
CA VAL A 128 -4.39 -4.26 12.48
C VAL A 128 -4.76 -5.62 13.10
N THR A 129 -3.92 -6.16 13.98
CA THR A 129 -4.18 -7.42 14.70
C THR A 129 -5.38 -7.27 15.63
N ASN A 130 -5.49 -6.16 16.36
CA ASN A 130 -6.63 -5.87 17.22
C ASN A 130 -7.92 -5.69 16.41
N ALA A 131 -7.85 -4.99 15.27
CA ALA A 131 -8.96 -4.87 14.34
C ALA A 131 -9.39 -6.24 13.79
N ALA A 132 -8.44 -7.14 13.49
CA ALA A 132 -8.74 -8.51 13.09
C ALA A 132 -9.32 -9.36 14.25
N HIS A 133 -8.85 -9.15 15.48
CA HIS A 133 -9.25 -9.94 16.64
C HIS A 133 -10.65 -9.57 17.15
N CYS A 134 -10.99 -8.28 17.25
CA CYS A 134 -12.35 -7.81 17.55
C CYS A 134 -13.38 -8.34 16.53
N ARG A 135 -12.97 -8.57 15.27
CA ARG A 135 -13.85 -9.14 14.23
C ARG A 135 -14.15 -10.62 14.42
N ARG A 136 -13.20 -11.41 14.95
CA ARG A 136 -13.43 -12.84 15.27
C ARG A 136 -14.41 -13.04 16.43
N ALA A 137 -14.48 -12.08 17.35
CA ALA A 137 -15.38 -12.12 18.50
C ALA A 137 -16.84 -11.76 18.15
N ASN A 138 -17.07 -11.05 17.04
CA ASN A 138 -18.41 -10.65 16.55
C ASN A 138 -18.98 -11.58 15.47
N LEU A 139 -18.38 -12.75 15.23
CA LEU A 139 -18.91 -13.72 14.28
C LEU A 139 -20.13 -14.43 14.90
N PRO A 140 -21.36 -14.30 14.36
CA PRO A 140 -22.43 -15.20 14.76
C PRO A 140 -22.04 -16.63 14.42
N LEU A 141 -22.20 -17.54 15.39
CA LEU A 141 -21.85 -18.97 15.39
C LEU A 141 -22.46 -19.83 14.24
N TYR A 142 -23.08 -19.22 13.22
CA TYR A 142 -23.84 -19.93 12.19
C TYR A 142 -23.10 -20.15 10.86
N LEU A 143 -21.86 -19.69 10.73
CA LEU A 143 -21.05 -19.80 9.50
C LEU A 143 -19.65 -20.40 9.72
N ALA A 144 -19.46 -21.16 10.80
CA ALA A 144 -18.32 -22.07 10.88
C ALA A 144 -18.60 -23.30 9.99
N PRO A 145 -17.70 -23.70 9.08
CA PRO A 145 -17.80 -24.98 8.38
C PRO A 145 -17.64 -26.17 9.32
#